data_AF-A0A077L6H9-F1
#
_entry.id   AF-A0A077L6H9-F1
#
_cell.length_a   1.000
_cell.length_b   1.000
_cell.length_c   1.000
_cell.angle_alpha   90.00
_cell.angle_beta   90.00
_cell.angle_gamma   90.00
#
_symmetry.space_group_name_H-M   'P 1'
#
loop_
_entity.id
_entity.type
_entity.pdbx_description
1 polymer ?
#
loop_
_entity_poly.entity_id
_entity_poly.type
_entity_poly.pdbx_seq_one_letter_code
_entity_poly.pdbx_strand_id
1 'polypeptide(L)'
;MNYKISKAKFKNKLLYSIIVGLPIILGPIFVSCKNEDNNKLANGNQYKRLDDSQLATIHNQFVFELTPEANKEYNSNANITLFKFGNVINKLNKKYNSGHYDDGDKIANDPEFKKYFNFYKPDISKISKVHRIDIKFGFDNSTKLVNLYYDVICFDLRINEKTNEKISLDLGE
;
A
#
# COMPACT_ATOMS: atom_id res chain seq x y z
N MET A 1 62.74 29.56 -6.65
CA MET A 1 63.22 28.78 -5.50
C MET A 1 62.29 27.60 -5.30
N ASN A 2 62.81 26.40 -5.55
CA ASN A 2 62.11 25.12 -5.43
C ASN A 2 62.11 24.68 -3.96
N TYR A 3 60.95 24.26 -3.43
CA TYR A 3 60.92 23.39 -2.26
C TYR A 3 60.24 22.06 -2.58
N LYS A 4 61.00 21.00 -2.28
CA LYS A 4 60.75 19.59 -2.53
C LYS A 4 59.58 19.04 -1.69
N ILE A 5 58.97 18.03 -2.29
CA ILE A 5 57.97 17.07 -1.81
C ILE A 5 58.41 16.37 -0.52
N SER A 6 57.47 16.10 0.38
CA SER A 6 57.51 14.94 1.27
C SER A 6 56.12 14.30 1.35
N LYS A 7 56.00 13.10 0.78
CA LYS A 7 54.87 12.19 0.98
C LYS A 7 55.16 11.38 2.25
N ALA A 8 54.29 11.47 3.25
CA ALA A 8 54.24 10.48 4.33
C ALA A 8 53.02 9.58 4.10
N LYS A 9 53.28 8.34 3.69
CA LYS A 9 52.36 7.21 3.84
C LYS A 9 52.45 6.74 5.30
N PHE A 10 51.32 6.64 5.99
CA PHE A 10 51.22 5.74 7.14
C PHE A 10 49.98 4.86 7.03
N LYS A 11 50.21 3.59 7.33
CA LYS A 11 49.35 2.43 7.11
C LYS A 11 48.35 2.26 8.25
N ASN A 12 47.25 1.59 7.92
CA ASN A 12 46.43 0.69 8.74
C ASN A 12 46.01 1.16 10.15
N LYS A 13 44.70 1.26 10.35
CA LYS A 13 43.97 0.31 11.21
C LYS A 13 42.48 0.34 10.91
N LEU A 14 42.07 -0.73 10.22
CA LEU A 14 40.72 -1.26 10.15
C LEU A 14 40.26 -1.55 11.59
N LEU A 15 39.33 -0.77 12.11
CA LEU A 15 38.58 -1.12 13.33
C LEU A 15 37.18 -1.50 12.90
N TYR A 16 36.99 -2.82 12.74
CA TYR A 16 35.69 -3.45 12.73
C TYR A 16 35.02 -3.19 14.08
N SER A 17 34.08 -2.24 14.12
CA SER A 17 33.14 -2.16 15.22
C SER A 17 32.02 -3.15 14.95
N ILE A 18 32.11 -4.32 15.59
CA ILE A 18 31.06 -5.33 15.64
C ILE A 18 29.91 -4.72 16.44
N ILE A 19 28.89 -4.20 15.76
CA ILE A 19 27.60 -3.96 16.39
C ILE A 19 26.91 -5.32 16.43
N VAL A 20 26.96 -5.96 17.59
CA VAL A 20 26.09 -7.09 17.95
C VAL A 20 24.68 -6.50 18.11
N GLY A 21 23.96 -6.39 16.99
CA GLY A 21 22.53 -6.09 16.99
C GLY A 21 21.77 -7.36 17.38
N LEU A 22 21.13 -7.31 18.55
CA LEU A 22 20.27 -8.36 19.11
C LEU A 22 19.28 -8.93 18.08
N PRO A 23 19.03 -10.25 18.06
CA PRO A 23 17.87 -10.78 17.37
C PRO A 23 16.62 -10.32 18.12
N ILE A 24 15.90 -9.36 17.55
CA ILE A 24 14.54 -9.04 18.00
C ILE A 24 13.67 -10.21 17.58
N ILE A 25 13.49 -11.17 18.49
CA ILE A 25 12.46 -12.20 18.38
C ILE A 25 11.12 -11.47 18.51
N LEU A 26 10.52 -11.11 17.37
CA LEU A 26 9.12 -10.71 17.30
C LEU A 26 8.28 -11.96 17.57
N GLY A 27 8.02 -12.22 18.85
CA GLY A 27 7.02 -13.20 19.27
C GLY A 27 5.62 -12.75 18.86
N PRO A 28 4.66 -13.67 18.68
CA PRO A 28 3.28 -13.31 18.43
C PRO A 28 2.72 -12.59 19.66
N ILE A 29 2.34 -11.32 19.48
CA ILE A 29 1.58 -10.58 20.49
C ILE A 29 0.16 -11.14 20.46
N PHE A 30 -0.11 -12.17 21.25
CA PHE A 30 -1.48 -12.58 21.55
C PHE A 30 -2.07 -11.53 22.49
N VAL A 31 -2.66 -10.48 21.92
CA VAL A 31 -3.48 -9.53 22.67
C VAL A 31 -4.78 -10.25 23.05
N SER A 32 -4.81 -10.86 24.23
CA SER A 32 -6.05 -11.23 24.88
C SER A 32 -6.70 -9.96 25.42
N CYS A 33 -7.54 -9.32 24.61
CA CYS A 33 -8.41 -8.25 25.07
C CYS A 33 -9.43 -8.84 26.04
N LYS A 34 -9.20 -8.65 27.33
CA LYS A 34 -10.17 -8.90 28.39
C LYS A 34 -11.18 -7.75 28.38
N ASN A 35 -12.28 -7.91 27.65
CA ASN A 35 -13.41 -6.99 27.73
C ASN A 35 -14.22 -7.34 28.98
N GLU A 36 -13.93 -6.67 30.09
CA GLU A 36 -14.98 -6.33 31.03
C GLU A 36 -15.72 -5.13 30.44
N ASP A 37 -16.89 -5.37 29.89
CA ASP A 37 -18.01 -4.45 30.14
C ASP A 37 -19.35 -5.16 29.98
N ASN A 38 -20.08 -5.11 31.08
CA ASN A 38 -21.40 -5.64 31.27
C ASN A 38 -22.40 -4.85 30.42
N ASN A 39 -22.90 -5.44 29.35
CA ASN A 39 -24.27 -5.19 28.92
C ASN A 39 -24.85 -6.43 28.25
N LYS A 40 -25.76 -7.08 28.98
CA LYS A 40 -26.69 -8.07 28.47
C LYS A 40 -27.46 -7.46 27.28
N LEU A 41 -27.27 -8.01 26.10
CA LEU A 41 -28.31 -8.07 25.08
C LEU A 41 -28.53 -9.53 24.72
N ALA A 42 -29.68 -10.02 25.16
CA ALA A 42 -30.26 -11.27 24.74
C ALA A 42 -30.49 -11.25 23.22
N ASN A 43 -30.17 -12.37 22.55
CA ASN A 43 -30.56 -12.70 21.18
C ASN A 43 -30.44 -11.59 20.12
N GLY A 44 -29.26 -11.47 19.51
CA GLY A 44 -29.09 -10.74 18.26
C GLY A 44 -27.60 -10.62 17.95
N ASN A 45 -27.15 -11.21 16.85
CA ASN A 45 -25.80 -11.00 16.33
C ASN A 45 -25.62 -9.50 16.03
N GLN A 46 -25.15 -8.72 17.01
CA GLN A 46 -24.72 -7.36 16.76
C GLN A 46 -23.42 -7.45 15.96
N TYR A 47 -23.55 -7.23 14.65
CA TYR A 47 -22.41 -7.14 13.75
C TYR A 47 -21.45 -6.05 14.25
N LYS A 48 -20.23 -6.47 14.58
CA LYS A 48 -19.23 -5.58 15.16
C LYS A 48 -18.57 -4.78 14.03
N ARG A 49 -18.61 -3.45 14.16
CA ARG A 49 -17.80 -2.53 13.34
C ARG A 49 -16.32 -2.87 13.48
N LEU A 50 -15.52 -2.64 12.43
CA LEU A 50 -14.09 -2.80 12.55
C LEU A 50 -13.52 -1.70 13.45
N ASP A 51 -12.57 -2.09 14.31
CA ASP A 51 -11.81 -1.14 15.09
C ASP A 51 -10.66 -0.53 14.27
N ASP A 52 -10.05 0.54 14.79
CA ASP A 52 -8.99 1.27 14.10
C ASP A 52 -7.75 0.40 13.82
N SER A 53 -7.46 -0.59 14.68
CA SER A 53 -6.35 -1.52 14.47
C SER A 53 -6.60 -2.45 13.29
N GLN A 54 -7.83 -2.93 13.14
CA GLN A 54 -8.25 -3.74 11.99
C GLN A 54 -8.22 -2.91 10.70
N LEU A 55 -8.70 -1.67 10.74
CA LEU A 55 -8.67 -0.75 9.59
C LEU A 55 -7.23 -0.38 9.17
N ALA A 56 -6.34 -0.14 10.13
CA ALA A 56 -4.93 0.08 9.87
C ALA A 56 -4.26 -1.18 9.28
N THR A 57 -4.62 -2.37 9.79
CA THR A 57 -4.13 -3.64 9.23
C THR A 57 -4.54 -3.79 7.77
N ILE A 58 -5.79 -3.46 7.42
CA ILE A 58 -6.27 -3.47 6.03
C ILE A 58 -5.43 -2.52 5.17
N HIS A 59 -5.23 -1.28 5.61
CA HIS A 59 -4.45 -0.28 4.88
C HIS A 59 -3.03 -0.79 4.58
N ASN A 60 -2.34 -1.31 5.59
CA ASN A 60 -0.94 -1.72 5.50
C ASN A 60 -0.70 -2.99 4.67
N GLN A 61 -1.76 -3.75 4.37
CA GLN A 61 -1.66 -4.98 3.57
C GLN A 61 -1.84 -4.75 2.07
N PHE A 62 -2.27 -3.56 1.65
CA PHE A 62 -2.28 -3.24 0.23
C PHE A 62 -0.86 -3.18 -0.31
N VAL A 63 -0.67 -3.74 -1.50
CA VAL A 63 0.53 -3.50 -2.31
C VAL A 63 0.11 -2.73 -3.54
N PHE A 64 0.73 -1.58 -3.77
CA PHE A 64 0.51 -0.79 -4.98
C PHE A 64 1.80 -0.10 -5.40
N GLU A 65 2.51 -0.75 -6.32
CA GLU A 65 3.87 -0.40 -6.72
C GLU A 65 4.06 -0.62 -8.23
N LEU A 66 5.19 -0.16 -8.77
CA LEU A 66 5.56 -0.41 -10.16
C LEU A 66 6.10 -1.83 -10.36
N THR A 67 5.87 -2.40 -11.55
CA THR A 67 6.59 -3.61 -11.98
C THR A 67 8.09 -3.29 -12.13
N PRO A 68 8.98 -4.30 -12.07
CA PRO A 68 10.41 -4.08 -12.27
C PRO A 68 10.75 -3.40 -13.60
N GLU A 69 10.03 -3.73 -14.67
CA GLU A 69 10.20 -3.14 -16.00
C GLU A 69 9.73 -1.67 -16.03
N ALA A 70 8.57 -1.39 -15.44
CA ALA A 70 8.03 -0.04 -15.35
C ALA A 70 8.87 0.86 -14.46
N ASN A 71 9.45 0.31 -13.39
CA ASN A 71 10.37 1.04 -12.52
C ASN A 71 11.66 1.43 -13.27
N LYS A 72 12.21 0.53 -14.10
CA LYS A 72 13.36 0.86 -14.98
C LYS A 72 13.00 1.97 -15.98
N GLU A 73 11.80 1.92 -16.56
CA GLU A 73 11.30 2.96 -17.47
C GLU A 73 11.14 4.31 -16.74
N TYR A 74 10.65 4.29 -15.51
CA TYR A 74 10.51 5.47 -14.66
C TYR A 74 11.87 6.10 -14.33
N ASN A 75 12.84 5.29 -13.88
CA ASN A 75 14.19 5.76 -13.56
C ASN A 75 14.96 6.30 -14.77
N SER A 76 14.58 5.88 -15.99
CA SER A 76 15.18 6.40 -17.22
C SER A 76 14.57 7.74 -17.65
N ASN A 77 13.26 7.95 -17.47
CA ASN A 77 12.57 9.18 -17.85
C ASN A 77 11.28 9.41 -17.04
N ALA A 78 11.42 9.85 -15.79
CA ALA A 78 10.32 9.94 -14.84
C ALA A 78 9.10 10.72 -15.37
N ASN A 79 9.30 11.91 -15.94
CA ASN A 79 8.20 12.78 -16.37
C ASN A 79 7.36 12.18 -17.51
N ILE A 80 8.01 11.62 -18.53
CA ILE A 80 7.30 11.01 -19.67
C ILE A 80 6.57 9.75 -19.18
N THR A 81 7.23 8.96 -18.35
CA THR A 81 6.70 7.69 -17.85
C THR A 81 5.49 7.90 -16.92
N LEU A 82 5.53 8.89 -16.02
CA LEU A 82 4.37 9.24 -15.17
C LEU A 82 3.15 9.67 -16.00
N PHE A 83 3.36 10.44 -17.07
CA PHE A 83 2.27 10.82 -17.98
C PHE A 83 1.68 9.60 -18.71
N LYS A 84 2.55 8.68 -19.15
CA LYS A 84 2.14 7.40 -19.76
C LYS A 84 1.30 6.57 -18.79
N PHE A 85 1.73 6.44 -17.54
CA PHE A 85 0.98 5.75 -16.48
C PHE A 85 -0.39 6.38 -16.24
N GLY A 86 -0.46 7.72 -16.15
CA GLY A 86 -1.74 8.44 -16.04
C GLY A 86 -2.69 8.18 -17.20
N ASN A 87 -2.17 8.14 -18.44
CA ASN A 87 -2.97 7.83 -19.62
C ASN A 87 -3.54 6.42 -19.61
N VAL A 88 -2.75 5.43 -19.16
CA VAL A 88 -3.21 4.05 -18.99
C VAL A 88 -4.39 4.00 -18.01
N ILE A 89 -4.25 4.64 -16.84
CA ILE A 89 -5.32 4.67 -15.84
C ILE A 89 -6.57 5.37 -16.35
N ASN A 90 -6.42 6.52 -17.01
CA ASN A 90 -7.56 7.23 -17.61
C ASN A 90 -8.27 6.40 -18.69
N LYS A 91 -7.52 5.66 -19.51
CA LYS A 91 -8.07 4.76 -20.52
C LYS A 91 -8.84 3.60 -19.88
N LEU A 92 -8.26 2.95 -18.88
CA LEU A 92 -8.88 1.83 -18.18
C LEU A 92 -10.12 2.26 -17.40
N ASN A 93 -10.09 3.43 -16.75
CA ASN A 93 -11.26 4.04 -16.15
C ASN A 93 -12.37 4.23 -17.20
N LYS A 94 -12.09 4.83 -18.37
CA LYS A 94 -13.11 4.96 -19.43
C LYS A 94 -13.66 3.61 -19.91
N LYS A 95 -12.82 2.58 -19.98
CA LYS A 95 -13.21 1.22 -20.41
C LYS A 95 -14.13 0.53 -19.41
N TYR A 96 -13.87 0.68 -18.11
CA TYR A 96 -14.54 -0.06 -17.05
C TYR A 96 -15.53 0.76 -16.22
N ASN A 97 -15.67 2.08 -16.45
CA ASN A 97 -16.55 2.99 -15.70
C ASN A 97 -18.04 2.68 -15.92
N SER A 98 -18.49 1.61 -15.28
CA SER A 98 -19.86 1.13 -15.31
C SER A 98 -20.62 1.51 -14.03
N GLY A 99 -19.92 2.12 -13.07
CA GLY A 99 -20.49 2.52 -11.78
C GLY A 99 -20.68 1.34 -10.84
N HIS A 100 -20.11 0.18 -11.17
CA HIS A 100 -20.19 -1.03 -10.36
C HIS A 100 -19.04 -1.07 -9.34
N TYR A 101 -19.29 -1.73 -8.21
CA TYR A 101 -18.34 -1.83 -7.09
C TYR A 101 -17.06 -2.60 -7.46
N ASP A 102 -17.11 -3.44 -8.50
CA ASP A 102 -16.01 -4.29 -8.97
C ASP A 102 -15.18 -3.66 -10.10
N ASP A 103 -15.47 -2.42 -10.49
CA ASP A 103 -14.78 -1.76 -11.61
C ASP A 103 -13.28 -1.62 -11.37
N GLY A 104 -12.86 -1.29 -10.15
CA GLY A 104 -11.44 -1.28 -9.81
C GLY A 104 -10.80 -2.67 -9.85
N ASP A 105 -11.52 -3.73 -9.47
CA ASP A 105 -11.02 -5.11 -9.59
C ASP A 105 -10.84 -5.52 -11.06
N LYS A 106 -11.73 -5.07 -11.96
CA LYS A 106 -11.59 -5.27 -13.41
C LYS A 106 -10.35 -4.55 -13.95
N ILE A 107 -10.11 -3.30 -13.52
CA ILE A 107 -8.92 -2.53 -13.89
C ILE A 107 -7.65 -3.25 -13.41
N ALA A 108 -7.59 -3.66 -12.15
CA ALA A 108 -6.45 -4.35 -11.57
C ALA A 108 -6.13 -5.68 -12.28
N ASN A 109 -7.15 -6.33 -12.85
CA ASN A 109 -6.99 -7.57 -13.61
C ASN A 109 -6.69 -7.37 -15.10
N ASP A 110 -6.79 -6.16 -15.63
CA ASP A 110 -6.55 -5.86 -17.03
C ASP A 110 -5.07 -6.08 -17.39
N PRO A 111 -4.77 -6.77 -18.51
CA PRO A 111 -3.39 -6.98 -18.96
C PRO A 111 -2.59 -5.68 -19.17
N GLU A 112 -3.23 -4.59 -19.56
CA GLU A 112 -2.59 -3.29 -19.73
C GLU A 112 -2.20 -2.66 -18.39
N PHE A 113 -3.00 -2.86 -17.35
CA PHE A 113 -2.65 -2.45 -15.98
C PHE A 113 -1.44 -3.25 -15.47
N LYS A 114 -1.51 -4.58 -15.57
CA LYS A 114 -0.49 -5.51 -15.07
C LYS A 114 0.87 -5.37 -15.74
N LYS A 115 0.97 -4.69 -16.89
CA LYS A 115 2.25 -4.34 -17.51
C LYS A 115 3.05 -3.36 -16.66
N TYR A 116 2.37 -2.46 -15.94
CA TYR A 116 3.02 -1.33 -15.28
C TYR A 116 2.93 -1.37 -13.76
N PHE A 117 1.87 -1.98 -13.23
CA PHE A 117 1.60 -1.95 -11.79
C PHE A 117 1.47 -3.36 -11.22
N ASN A 118 2.12 -3.57 -10.08
CA ASN A 118 1.81 -4.67 -9.18
C ASN A 118 0.74 -4.19 -8.21
N PHE A 119 -0.31 -4.99 -8.04
CA PHE A 119 -1.38 -4.68 -7.11
C PHE A 119 -1.80 -5.93 -6.34
N TYR A 120 -1.86 -5.80 -5.02
CA TYR A 120 -2.43 -6.80 -4.12
C TYR A 120 -3.51 -6.15 -3.26
N LYS A 121 -4.74 -6.64 -3.40
CA LYS A 121 -5.87 -6.30 -2.52
C LYS A 121 -5.87 -7.24 -1.31
N PRO A 122 -5.93 -6.74 -0.07
CA PRO A 122 -6.03 -7.59 1.10
C PRO A 122 -7.35 -8.37 1.10
N ASP A 123 -7.26 -9.61 1.58
CA ASP A 123 -8.42 -10.47 1.78
C ASP A 123 -9.13 -10.14 3.10
N ILE A 124 -10.11 -9.24 3.02
CA ILE A 124 -10.89 -8.80 4.18
C ILE A 124 -11.67 -9.93 4.84
N SER A 125 -11.94 -11.04 4.14
CA SER A 125 -12.70 -12.18 4.70
C SER A 125 -11.96 -12.85 5.87
N LYS A 126 -10.64 -12.66 5.95
CA LYS A 126 -9.80 -13.10 7.09
C LYS A 126 -10.02 -12.27 8.35
N ILE A 127 -10.54 -11.05 8.20
CA ILE A 127 -10.81 -10.11 9.30
C ILE A 127 -12.32 -10.11 9.62
N SER A 128 -13.16 -10.05 8.58
CA SER A 128 -14.61 -10.00 8.71
C SER A 128 -15.32 -10.51 7.46
N LYS A 129 -16.36 -11.34 7.67
CA LYS A 129 -17.19 -11.89 6.58
C LYS A 129 -18.27 -10.93 6.08
N VAL A 130 -18.51 -9.84 6.79
CA VAL A 130 -19.61 -8.90 6.53
C VAL A 130 -19.13 -7.57 5.97
N HIS A 131 -17.85 -7.49 5.61
CA HIS A 131 -17.25 -6.32 4.99
C HIS A 131 -16.74 -6.64 3.59
N ARG A 132 -16.70 -5.62 2.72
CA ARG A 132 -15.98 -5.64 1.45
C ARG A 132 -15.06 -4.43 1.31
N ILE A 133 -14.14 -4.56 0.36
CA ILE A 133 -13.24 -3.50 -0.06
C ILE A 133 -13.54 -3.17 -1.51
N ASP A 134 -14.01 -1.95 -1.74
CA ASP A 134 -14.20 -1.38 -3.07
C ASP A 134 -12.97 -0.52 -3.38
N ILE A 135 -12.37 -0.71 -4.56
CA ILE A 135 -11.16 0.00 -4.99
C ILE A 135 -11.41 0.83 -6.25
N LYS A 136 -10.67 1.92 -6.40
CA LYS A 136 -10.69 2.79 -7.58
C LYS A 136 -9.27 3.30 -7.86
N PHE A 137 -8.93 3.47 -9.12
CA PHE A 137 -7.65 4.05 -9.51
C PHE A 137 -7.87 5.44 -10.11
N GLY A 138 -7.03 6.40 -9.73
CA GLY A 138 -7.08 7.76 -10.23
C GLY A 138 -5.71 8.29 -10.60
N PHE A 139 -5.69 9.31 -11.46
CA PHE A 139 -4.48 10.04 -11.80
C PHE A 139 -4.59 11.47 -11.28
N ASP A 140 -3.65 11.88 -10.46
CA ASP A 140 -3.59 13.24 -9.94
C ASP A 140 -2.78 14.12 -10.90
N ASN A 141 -3.47 15.05 -11.55
CA ASN A 141 -2.85 15.95 -12.52
C ASN A 141 -1.83 16.92 -11.92
N SER A 142 -1.87 17.18 -10.61
CA SER A 142 -0.95 18.09 -9.93
C SER A 142 0.36 17.39 -9.59
N THR A 143 0.28 16.21 -8.98
CA THR A 143 1.45 15.40 -8.58
C THR A 143 1.96 14.49 -9.69
N LYS A 144 1.17 14.30 -10.75
CA LYS A 144 1.40 13.31 -11.83
C LYS A 144 1.50 11.88 -11.32
N LEU A 145 0.98 11.61 -10.12
CA LEU A 145 1.00 10.27 -9.54
C LEU A 145 -0.31 9.55 -9.79
N VAL A 146 -0.19 8.25 -10.03
CA VAL A 146 -1.33 7.34 -9.96
C VAL A 146 -1.62 7.07 -8.49
N ASN A 147 -2.90 7.04 -8.14
CA ASN A 147 -3.37 6.77 -6.79
C ASN A 147 -4.40 5.65 -6.81
N LEU A 148 -4.32 4.80 -5.80
CA LEU A 148 -5.36 3.88 -5.40
C LEU A 148 -6.24 4.57 -4.35
N TYR A 149 -7.54 4.45 -4.50
CA TYR A 149 -8.53 4.83 -3.50
C TYR A 149 -9.29 3.59 -3.08
N TYR A 150 -9.62 3.47 -1.80
CA TYR A 150 -10.42 2.36 -1.31
C TYR A 150 -11.45 2.79 -0.27
N ASP A 151 -12.56 2.04 -0.25
CA ASP A 151 -13.64 2.12 0.72
C ASP A 151 -13.73 0.79 1.46
N VAL A 152 -13.97 0.82 2.77
CA VAL A 152 -14.31 -0.38 3.56
C VAL A 152 -15.78 -0.29 3.93
N ILE A 153 -16.58 -1.24 3.45
CA ILE A 153 -18.04 -1.17 3.51
C ILE A 153 -18.58 -2.35 4.31
N CYS A 154 -19.41 -2.07 5.31
CA CYS A 154 -20.15 -3.09 6.05
C CYS A 154 -21.48 -3.36 5.35
N PHE A 155 -21.71 -4.59 4.88
CA PHE A 155 -22.94 -4.95 4.17
C PHE A 155 -24.18 -4.94 5.07
N ASP A 156 -24.03 -5.44 6.29
CA ASP A 156 -25.16 -5.62 7.20
C ASP A 156 -25.64 -4.30 7.79
N LEU A 157 -24.71 -3.37 8.02
CA LEU A 157 -25.01 -2.03 8.52
C LEU A 157 -25.24 -1.01 7.39
N ARG A 158 -24.89 -1.34 6.14
CA ARG A 158 -24.91 -0.43 4.97
C ARG A 158 -24.19 0.90 5.22
N ILE A 159 -23.12 0.86 6.01
CA ILE A 159 -22.27 2.01 6.32
C ILE A 159 -20.89 1.83 5.71
N ASN A 160 -20.26 2.94 5.33
CA ASN A 160 -18.85 2.98 5.00
C ASN A 160 -18.05 3.23 6.28
N GLU A 161 -17.18 2.29 6.63
CA GLU A 161 -16.30 2.41 7.79
C GLU A 161 -15.05 3.23 7.47
N LYS A 162 -14.62 3.16 6.21
CA LYS A 162 -13.63 4.04 5.60
C LYS A 162 -14.12 4.48 4.24
N THR A 163 -13.85 5.74 3.89
CA THR A 163 -14.27 6.31 2.60
C THR A 163 -13.13 7.08 1.98
N ASN A 164 -12.82 6.73 0.74
CA ASN A 164 -11.88 7.38 -0.15
C ASN A 164 -10.46 7.48 0.45
N GLU A 165 -10.04 6.44 1.18
CA GLU A 165 -8.69 6.34 1.70
C GLU A 165 -7.72 6.19 0.53
N LYS A 166 -6.65 6.99 0.55
CA LYS A 166 -5.73 7.15 -0.57
C LYS A 166 -4.41 6.44 -0.31
N ILE A 167 -3.97 5.63 -1.27
CA ILE A 167 -2.63 5.06 -1.34
C ILE A 167 -2.00 5.60 -2.63
N SER A 168 -0.96 6.42 -2.48
CA SER A 168 -0.21 6.92 -3.64
C SER A 168 0.73 5.83 -4.12
N LEU A 169 0.96 5.75 -5.44
CA LEU A 169 1.90 4.79 -6.01
C LEU A 169 3.27 4.94 -5.36
N ASP A 170 3.80 3.84 -4.83
CA ASP A 170 5.17 3.79 -4.33
C ASP A 170 6.15 3.77 -5.51
N LEU A 171 7.05 4.74 -5.54
CA LEU A 171 8.06 4.90 -6.59
C LEU A 171 9.40 4.25 -6.20
N GLY A 172 9.55 3.77 -4.96
CA GLY A 172 10.77 3.15 -4.44
C GLY A 172 11.98 4.10 -4.49
N GLU A 173 12.29 4.76 -3.39
CA GLU A 173 13.58 5.46 -3.20
C GLU A 173 14.72 4.49 -2.85
#